data_AF-A0A6I1JLN9-F1
#
_entry.id   AF-A0A6I1JLN9-F1
#
_cell.length_a   1.000
_cell.length_b   1.000
_cell.length_c   1.000
_cell.angle_alpha   90.00
_cell.angle_beta   90.00
_cell.angle_gamma   90.00
#
_symmetry.space_group_name_H-M   'P 1'
#
loop_
_entity.id
_entity.type
_entity.pdbx_description
1 polymer ?
#
loop_
_entity_poly.entity_id
_entity_poly.type
_entity_poly.pdbx_seq_one_letter_code
_entity_poly.pdbx_strand_id
1 'polypeptide(L)'
;NRLMNPAWHIHPGTPPQVEVPISFSMLMNLVSVSNAPEKGVLWGFIRRYAPDASPERNPKLDELAGYAVSYFHAFVKPTKVYRAADDVEREALEALAAAIMALPKDASAEDVQGAVYDVGRAIPRYQDLKAKGATPEKPGVSSEWFSAIYKVLLGQEKGPRFGSFAVLYGLDETRALIRKALSGEFVKG
;
A
#
# COMPACT_ATOMS: atom_id res chain seq x y z
N ASN A 1 -25.14 23.51 -6.05
CA ASN A 1 -23.99 24.41 -5.81
C ASN A 1 -23.10 24.55 -7.05
N ARG A 2 -23.54 25.32 -8.07
CA ARG A 2 -22.73 25.59 -9.29
C ARG A 2 -22.00 26.95 -9.24
N LEU A 3 -22.63 27.96 -8.64
CA LEU A 3 -22.11 29.34 -8.59
C LEU A 3 -20.82 29.51 -7.77
N MET A 4 -20.62 28.67 -6.75
CA MET A 4 -19.44 28.72 -5.86
C MET A 4 -18.30 27.78 -6.30
N ASN A 5 -18.40 27.12 -7.46
CA ASN A 5 -17.38 26.18 -7.92
C ASN A 5 -16.43 26.87 -8.94
N PRO A 6 -15.16 27.13 -8.58
CA PRO A 6 -14.19 27.76 -9.48
C PRO A 6 -14.01 27.03 -10.82
N ALA A 7 -14.17 25.70 -10.84
CA ALA A 7 -14.08 24.91 -12.06
C ALA A 7 -15.14 25.31 -13.09
N TRP A 8 -16.34 25.73 -12.66
CA TRP A 8 -17.37 26.22 -13.58
C TRP A 8 -17.00 27.56 -14.21
N HIS A 9 -16.26 28.42 -13.49
CA HIS A 9 -15.82 29.73 -13.99
C HIS A 9 -14.61 29.62 -14.92
N ILE A 10 -13.71 28.67 -14.66
CA ILE A 10 -12.54 28.40 -15.51
C ILE A 10 -12.94 27.69 -16.83
N HIS A 11 -13.98 26.85 -16.79
CA HIS A 11 -14.40 26.02 -17.93
C HIS A 11 -15.71 26.48 -18.59
N PRO A 12 -15.92 27.78 -18.80
CA PRO A 12 -17.22 28.43 -19.12
C PRO A 12 -18.50 27.59 -18.91
N GLY A 13 -18.72 27.13 -17.69
CA GLY A 13 -19.89 26.34 -17.31
C GLY A 13 -19.93 24.89 -17.82
N THR A 14 -18.85 24.41 -18.41
CA THR A 14 -18.71 23.07 -19.00
C THR A 14 -17.39 22.41 -18.54
N PRO A 15 -17.19 22.19 -17.22
CA PRO A 15 -16.00 21.49 -16.76
C PRO A 15 -15.91 20.10 -17.40
N PRO A 16 -14.72 19.69 -17.87
CA PRO A 16 -14.55 18.40 -18.51
C PRO A 16 -14.90 17.27 -17.53
N GLN A 17 -15.77 16.36 -17.96
CA GLN A 17 -16.07 15.15 -17.22
C GLN A 17 -15.07 14.08 -17.61
N VAL A 18 -13.96 14.02 -16.89
CA VAL A 18 -13.01 12.92 -17.01
C VAL A 18 -13.36 11.90 -15.93
N GLU A 19 -14.00 10.81 -16.33
CA GLU A 19 -14.12 9.64 -15.46
C GLU A 19 -12.80 8.87 -15.49
N VAL A 20 -12.08 8.93 -14.37
CA VAL A 20 -10.92 8.08 -14.12
C VAL A 20 -11.35 7.00 -13.14
N PRO A 21 -11.22 5.70 -13.47
CA PRO A 21 -11.67 4.62 -12.60
C PRO A 21 -10.88 4.52 -11.28
N ILE A 22 -9.76 5.24 -11.19
CA ILE A 22 -8.82 5.21 -10.08
C ILE A 22 -8.39 6.63 -9.73
N SER A 23 -8.32 6.93 -8.43
CA SER A 23 -7.85 8.23 -7.94
C SER A 23 -6.33 8.39 -8.06
N PHE A 24 -5.84 9.62 -8.17
CA PHE A 24 -4.40 9.88 -8.22
C PHE A 24 -3.67 9.43 -6.95
N SER A 25 -4.30 9.54 -5.77
CA SER A 25 -3.74 9.03 -4.51
C SER A 25 -3.53 7.52 -4.55
N MET A 26 -4.44 6.78 -5.18
CA MET A 26 -4.29 5.34 -5.36
C MET A 26 -3.14 4.99 -6.31
N LEU A 27 -2.95 5.76 -7.39
CA LEU A 27 -1.78 5.62 -8.27
C LEU A 27 -0.47 5.87 -7.52
N MET A 28 -0.44 6.91 -6.68
CA MET A 28 0.71 7.23 -5.83
C MET A 28 1.05 6.10 -4.85
N ASN A 29 0.05 5.45 -4.26
CA ASN A 29 0.27 4.30 -3.40
C ASN A 29 0.81 3.09 -4.20
N LEU A 30 0.21 2.79 -5.35
CA LEU A 30 0.63 1.67 -6.20
C LEU A 30 2.08 1.82 -6.66
N VAL A 31 2.46 2.97 -7.21
CA VAL A 31 3.83 3.20 -7.69
C VAL A 31 4.85 3.16 -6.56
N SER A 32 4.51 3.72 -5.39
CA SER A 32 5.40 3.76 -4.24
C SER A 32 5.69 2.36 -3.70
N VAL A 33 4.69 1.48 -3.64
CA VAL A 33 4.89 0.14 -3.08
C VAL A 33 5.42 -0.87 -4.10
N SER A 34 4.87 -0.86 -5.32
CA SER A 34 5.36 -1.76 -6.38
C SER A 34 6.80 -1.48 -6.80
N ASN A 35 7.36 -0.34 -6.38
CA ASN A 35 8.63 0.18 -6.88
C ASN A 35 8.63 0.22 -8.41
N ALA A 36 7.44 0.45 -9.01
CA ALA A 36 7.24 0.42 -10.45
C ALA A 36 8.12 1.51 -11.08
N PRO A 37 9.22 1.14 -11.76
CA PRO A 37 10.15 2.13 -12.30
C PRO A 37 9.58 2.79 -13.55
N GLU A 38 8.49 2.25 -14.09
CA GLU A 38 7.90 2.68 -15.34
C GLU A 38 6.39 2.45 -15.37
N LYS A 39 5.74 3.18 -16.28
CA LYS A 39 4.30 3.20 -16.46
C LYS A 39 3.72 1.82 -16.80
N GLY A 40 4.45 1.00 -17.56
CA GLY A 40 4.02 -0.36 -17.95
C GLY A 40 3.83 -1.28 -16.75
N VAL A 41 4.75 -1.21 -15.77
CA VAL A 41 4.64 -1.98 -14.51
C VAL A 41 3.45 -1.49 -13.70
N LEU A 42 3.27 -0.17 -13.57
CA LEU A 42 2.12 0.42 -12.87
C LEU A 42 0.78 -0.01 -13.51
N TRP A 43 0.70 -0.08 -14.84
CA TRP A 43 -0.48 -0.57 -15.56
C TRP A 43 -0.80 -2.04 -15.28
N GLY A 44 0.20 -2.87 -14.96
CA GLY A 44 -0.01 -4.23 -14.49
C GLY A 44 -0.87 -4.29 -13.23
N PHE A 45 -0.64 -3.36 -12.30
CA PHE A 45 -1.44 -3.23 -11.07
C PHE A 45 -2.80 -2.58 -11.34
N ILE A 46 -2.85 -1.52 -12.15
CA ILE A 46 -4.10 -0.85 -12.52
C ILE A 46 -5.10 -1.85 -13.10
N ARG A 47 -4.69 -2.72 -14.02
CA ARG A 47 -5.58 -3.71 -14.65
C ARG A 47 -6.13 -4.75 -13.69
N ARG A 48 -5.47 -5.03 -12.57
CA ARG A 48 -6.03 -5.94 -11.57
C ARG A 48 -7.20 -5.31 -10.82
N TYR A 49 -7.12 -4.01 -10.58
CA TYR A 49 -8.17 -3.24 -9.92
C TYR A 49 -9.29 -2.82 -10.89
N ALA A 50 -8.92 -2.44 -12.11
CA ALA A 50 -9.84 -2.03 -13.18
C ALA A 50 -9.55 -2.87 -14.45
N PRO A 51 -10.11 -4.10 -14.56
CA PRO A 51 -9.83 -5.03 -15.66
C PRO A 51 -10.08 -4.48 -17.05
N ASP A 52 -11.07 -3.60 -17.21
CA ASP A 52 -11.43 -3.00 -18.49
C ASP A 52 -10.59 -1.77 -18.87
N ALA A 53 -9.72 -1.30 -17.96
CA ALA A 53 -8.91 -0.11 -18.17
C ALA A 53 -7.70 -0.39 -19.05
N SER A 54 -7.43 0.54 -19.96
CA SER A 54 -6.25 0.50 -20.85
C SER A 54 -5.78 1.92 -21.15
N PRO A 55 -4.51 2.12 -21.56
CA PRO A 55 -4.04 3.42 -22.02
C PRO A 55 -4.92 4.01 -23.13
N GLU A 56 -5.39 3.18 -24.05
CA GLU A 56 -6.19 3.58 -25.22
C GLU A 56 -7.62 3.98 -24.83
N ARG A 57 -8.25 3.23 -23.91
CA ARG A 57 -9.60 3.55 -23.41
C ARG A 57 -9.58 4.67 -22.36
N ASN A 58 -8.47 4.86 -21.66
CA ASN A 58 -8.34 5.80 -20.55
C ASN A 58 -7.06 6.67 -20.73
N PRO A 59 -6.97 7.50 -21.77
CA PRO A 59 -5.76 8.28 -22.06
C PRO A 59 -5.40 9.24 -20.91
N LYS A 60 -6.40 9.77 -20.19
CA LYS A 60 -6.13 10.63 -19.03
C LYS A 60 -5.57 9.84 -17.83
N LEU A 61 -6.02 8.59 -17.63
CA LEU A 61 -5.43 7.72 -16.62
C LEU A 61 -3.98 7.38 -16.97
N ASP A 62 -3.67 7.17 -18.24
CA ASP A 62 -2.31 6.92 -18.71
C ASP A 62 -1.38 8.11 -18.44
N GLU A 63 -1.85 9.34 -18.69
CA GLU A 63 -1.12 10.56 -18.35
C GLU A 63 -0.85 10.66 -16.84
N LEU A 64 -1.88 10.42 -16.01
CA LEU A 64 -1.76 10.42 -14.55
C LEU A 64 -0.80 9.32 -14.04
N ALA A 65 -0.81 8.15 -14.65
CA ALA A 65 0.13 7.08 -14.35
C ALA A 65 1.58 7.51 -14.65
N GLY A 66 1.78 8.23 -15.76
CA GLY A 66 3.06 8.88 -16.07
C GLY A 66 3.51 9.86 -15.00
N TYR A 67 2.62 10.74 -14.54
CA TYR A 67 2.95 11.69 -13.46
C TYR A 67 3.26 11.01 -12.13
N ALA A 68 2.53 9.94 -11.78
CA ALA A 68 2.80 9.17 -10.58
C ALA A 68 4.20 8.54 -10.60
N VAL A 69 4.61 7.98 -11.75
CA VAL A 69 5.97 7.44 -11.95
C VAL A 69 7.03 8.52 -11.87
N SER A 70 6.83 9.67 -12.52
CA SER A 70 7.77 10.79 -12.45
C SER A 70 7.93 11.31 -11.02
N TYR A 71 6.83 11.47 -10.28
CA TYR A 71 6.86 11.87 -8.87
C TYR A 71 7.59 10.84 -8.02
N PHE A 72 7.31 9.55 -8.24
CA PHE A 72 7.96 8.47 -7.53
C PHE A 72 9.49 8.54 -7.66
N HIS A 73 10.00 8.69 -8.88
CA HIS A 73 11.46 8.82 -9.10
C HIS A 73 12.05 10.07 -8.47
N ALA A 74 11.37 11.20 -8.55
CA ALA A 74 11.90 12.48 -8.09
C ALA A 74 11.87 12.62 -6.56
N PHE A 75 10.82 12.11 -5.88
CA PHE A 75 10.54 12.45 -4.49
C PHE A 75 10.44 11.26 -3.55
N VAL A 76 9.99 10.09 -4.03
CA VAL A 76 9.76 8.93 -3.16
C VAL A 76 10.97 8.01 -3.17
N LYS A 77 11.38 7.53 -4.33
CA LYS A 77 12.49 6.59 -4.52
C LYS A 77 13.78 7.03 -3.82
N PRO A 78 14.22 8.30 -3.89
CA PRO A 78 15.46 8.73 -3.25
C PRO A 78 15.43 8.71 -1.72
N THR A 79 14.23 8.72 -1.12
CA THR A 79 14.06 8.72 0.34
C THR A 79 13.88 7.33 0.92
N LYS A 80 13.81 6.30 0.08
CA LYS A 80 13.62 4.92 0.54
C LYS A 80 14.91 4.38 1.16
N VAL A 81 14.80 4.00 2.44
CA VAL A 81 15.88 3.37 3.20
C VAL A 81 15.35 2.04 3.73
N TYR A 82 15.76 0.96 3.09
CA TYR A 82 15.44 -0.40 3.53
C TYR A 82 16.37 -0.81 4.67
N ARG A 83 15.84 -1.65 5.56
CA ARG A 83 16.63 -2.32 6.59
C ARG A 83 16.26 -3.80 6.64
N ALA A 84 17.17 -4.61 7.13
CA ALA A 84 16.90 -6.01 7.39
C ALA A 84 15.91 -6.17 8.55
N ALA A 85 15.10 -7.22 8.48
CA ALA A 85 14.33 -7.70 9.62
C ALA A 85 15.28 -8.31 10.66
N ASP A 86 15.06 -8.01 11.95
CA ASP A 86 15.65 -8.80 13.05
C ASP A 86 14.92 -10.15 13.20
N ASP A 87 15.39 -10.99 14.13
CA ASP A 87 14.84 -12.35 14.32
C ASP A 87 13.35 -12.33 14.70
N VAL A 88 12.94 -11.40 15.57
CA VAL A 88 11.52 -11.26 15.97
C VAL A 88 10.69 -10.73 14.79
N GLU A 89 11.22 -9.82 13.97
CA GLU A 89 10.53 -9.29 12.79
C GLU A 89 10.41 -10.35 11.70
N ARG A 90 11.42 -11.21 11.56
CA ARG A 90 11.40 -12.33 10.63
C ARG A 90 10.25 -13.27 10.95
N GLU A 91 10.18 -13.76 12.18
CA GLU A 91 9.07 -14.62 12.64
C GLU A 91 7.71 -13.93 12.48
N ALA A 92 7.63 -12.65 12.84
CA ALA A 92 6.40 -11.85 12.72
C ALA A 92 5.93 -11.70 11.27
N LEU A 93 6.85 -11.44 10.34
CA LEU A 93 6.55 -11.27 8.93
C LEU A 93 6.21 -12.61 8.26
N GLU A 94 6.84 -13.71 8.69
CA GLU A 94 6.45 -15.06 8.26
C GLU A 94 5.04 -15.40 8.73
N ALA A 95 4.71 -15.11 9.99
CA ALA A 95 3.37 -15.26 10.53
C ALA A 95 2.35 -14.38 9.79
N LEU A 96 2.72 -13.14 9.42
CA LEU A 96 1.88 -12.26 8.60
C LEU A 96 1.64 -12.84 7.21
N ALA A 97 2.67 -13.39 6.54
CA ALA A 97 2.51 -14.02 5.25
C ALA A 97 1.63 -15.28 5.30
N ALA A 98 1.69 -16.04 6.40
CA ALA A 98 0.82 -17.18 6.65
C ALA A 98 -0.62 -16.76 6.94
N ALA A 99 -0.82 -15.71 7.75
CA ALA A 99 -2.14 -15.16 8.04
C ALA A 99 -2.83 -14.64 6.77
N ILE A 100 -2.10 -13.92 5.91
CA ILE A 100 -2.61 -13.48 4.60
C ILE A 100 -2.96 -14.69 3.71
N MET A 101 -2.16 -15.76 3.74
CA MET A 101 -2.45 -16.97 2.96
C MET A 101 -3.75 -17.67 3.37
N ALA A 102 -4.10 -17.60 4.66
CA ALA A 102 -5.29 -18.23 5.21
C ALA A 102 -6.58 -17.44 4.91
N LEU A 103 -6.47 -16.20 4.43
CA LEU A 103 -7.63 -15.38 4.08
C LEU A 103 -8.26 -15.85 2.75
N PRO A 104 -9.58 -15.67 2.58
CA PRO A 104 -10.24 -15.81 1.29
C PRO A 104 -9.58 -14.94 0.21
N LYS A 105 -9.65 -15.38 -1.06
CA LYS A 105 -9.07 -14.61 -2.18
C LYS A 105 -9.74 -13.24 -2.37
N ASP A 106 -10.99 -13.12 -1.95
CA ASP A 106 -11.83 -11.92 -1.98
C ASP A 106 -11.90 -11.21 -0.62
N ALA A 107 -10.97 -11.51 0.29
CA ALA A 107 -10.89 -10.87 1.59
C ALA A 107 -10.88 -9.34 1.49
N SER A 108 -11.65 -8.70 2.35
CA SER A 108 -11.74 -7.24 2.39
C SER A 108 -10.49 -6.59 2.97
N ALA A 109 -10.34 -5.28 2.78
CA ALA A 109 -9.27 -4.52 3.41
C ALA A 109 -9.36 -4.59 4.95
N GLU A 110 -10.56 -4.72 5.50
CA GLU A 110 -10.85 -4.89 6.92
C GLU A 110 -10.38 -6.25 7.43
N ASP A 111 -10.62 -7.34 6.69
CA ASP A 111 -10.17 -8.69 7.05
C ASP A 111 -8.64 -8.76 7.10
N VAL A 112 -7.97 -8.22 6.07
CA VAL A 112 -6.51 -8.15 6.04
C VAL A 112 -5.97 -7.24 7.13
N GLN A 113 -6.66 -6.13 7.41
CA GLN A 113 -6.29 -5.25 8.51
C GLN A 113 -6.41 -5.97 9.87
N GLY A 114 -7.46 -6.77 10.06
CA GLY A 114 -7.64 -7.62 11.23
C GLY A 114 -6.48 -8.59 11.41
N ALA A 115 -6.13 -9.33 10.36
CA ALA A 115 -5.01 -10.28 10.37
C ALA A 115 -3.67 -9.63 10.77
N VAL A 116 -3.34 -8.45 10.22
CA VAL A 116 -2.08 -7.76 10.60
C VAL A 116 -2.09 -7.26 12.05
N TYR A 117 -3.25 -6.88 12.59
CA TYR A 117 -3.39 -6.56 14.01
C TYR A 117 -3.27 -7.80 14.89
N ASP A 118 -3.85 -8.94 14.50
CA ASP A 118 -3.81 -10.17 15.27
C ASP A 118 -2.39 -10.72 15.38
N VAL A 119 -1.63 -10.70 14.27
CA VAL A 119 -0.19 -11.02 14.29
C VAL A 119 0.59 -10.07 15.19
N GLY A 120 0.37 -8.75 15.05
CA GLY A 120 1.04 -7.75 15.88
C GLY A 120 0.79 -7.92 17.38
N ARG A 121 -0.45 -8.28 17.76
CA ARG A 121 -0.87 -8.47 19.16
C ARG A 121 -0.18 -9.66 19.83
N ALA A 122 0.16 -10.69 19.06
CA ALA A 122 0.84 -11.88 19.57
C ALA A 122 2.33 -11.62 19.91
N ILE A 123 2.89 -10.48 19.51
CA ILE A 123 4.33 -10.18 19.63
C ILE A 123 4.55 -9.21 20.80
N PRO A 124 5.21 -9.63 21.91
CA PRO A 124 5.31 -8.82 23.13
C PRO A 124 5.82 -7.39 22.92
N ARG A 125 6.86 -7.18 22.09
CA ARG A 125 7.41 -5.83 21.83
C ARG A 125 6.47 -4.89 21.09
N TYR A 126 5.44 -5.42 20.44
CA TYR A 126 4.45 -4.63 19.70
C TYR A 126 3.12 -4.52 20.43
N GLN A 127 3.02 -5.03 21.65
CA GLN A 127 1.83 -4.87 22.49
C GLN A 127 1.77 -3.44 23.03
N ASP A 128 0.59 -2.83 22.94
CA ASP A 128 0.31 -1.54 23.56
C ASP A 128 -0.81 -1.71 24.60
N LEU A 129 -0.40 -1.83 25.87
CA LEU A 129 -1.32 -1.92 27.01
C LEU A 129 -1.96 -0.58 27.38
N LYS A 130 -1.48 0.54 26.82
CA LYS A 130 -2.06 1.88 27.03
C LYS A 130 -3.12 2.21 25.99
N ALA A 131 -3.24 1.42 24.93
CA ALA A 131 -4.26 1.60 23.90
C ALA A 131 -5.67 1.52 24.50
N LYS A 132 -6.58 2.34 23.96
CA LYS A 132 -7.98 2.36 24.41
C LYS A 132 -8.62 0.99 24.23
N GLY A 133 -9.11 0.41 25.33
CA GLY A 133 -9.74 -0.92 25.34
C GLY A 133 -8.76 -2.10 25.36
N ALA A 134 -7.46 -1.85 25.58
CA ALA A 134 -6.49 -2.90 25.83
C ALA A 134 -6.72 -3.56 27.20
N THR A 135 -6.49 -4.87 27.25
CA THR A 135 -6.47 -5.69 28.48
C THR A 135 -5.20 -6.53 28.48
N PRO A 136 -4.77 -7.09 29.62
CA PRO A 136 -3.65 -8.04 29.66
C PRO A 136 -3.85 -9.23 28.71
N GLU A 137 -5.10 -9.70 28.54
CA GLU A 137 -5.45 -10.83 27.69
C GLU A 137 -5.60 -10.43 26.21
N LYS A 138 -5.92 -9.16 25.93
CA LYS A 138 -6.06 -8.60 24.59
C LYS A 138 -5.40 -7.22 24.51
N PRO A 139 -4.06 -7.16 24.36
CA PRO A 139 -3.35 -5.90 24.25
C PRO A 139 -3.72 -5.15 22.96
N GLY A 140 -3.50 -3.84 22.97
CA GLY A 140 -3.46 -3.07 21.73
C GLY A 140 -2.22 -3.42 20.90
N VAL A 141 -2.10 -2.82 19.73
CA VAL A 141 -0.93 -3.00 18.86
C VAL A 141 -0.29 -1.65 18.62
N SER A 142 1.00 -1.57 18.94
CA SER A 142 1.84 -0.39 18.79
C SER A 142 1.98 0.00 17.31
N SER A 143 2.06 1.30 17.06
CA SER A 143 2.40 1.84 15.73
C SER A 143 3.79 1.41 15.25
N GLU A 144 4.67 0.99 16.17
CA GLU A 144 5.99 0.44 15.86
C GLU A 144 5.91 -0.83 15.03
N TRP A 145 4.85 -1.64 15.17
CA TRP A 145 4.62 -2.80 14.31
C TRP A 145 4.46 -2.40 12.84
N PHE A 146 3.61 -1.41 12.59
CA PHE A 146 3.39 -0.89 11.24
C PHE A 146 4.65 -0.21 10.70
N SER A 147 5.38 0.55 11.55
CA SER A 147 6.65 1.14 11.14
C SER A 147 7.67 0.06 10.76
N ALA A 148 7.74 -1.04 11.50
CA ALA A 148 8.61 -2.16 11.19
C ALA A 148 8.27 -2.79 9.83
N ILE A 149 6.98 -3.06 9.58
CA ILE A 149 6.50 -3.54 8.27
C ILE A 149 6.96 -2.58 7.16
N TYR A 150 6.71 -1.27 7.29
CA TYR A 150 7.02 -0.33 6.22
C TYR A 150 8.52 -0.14 6.00
N LYS A 151 9.33 -0.14 7.06
CA LYS A 151 10.80 -0.04 6.94
C LYS A 151 11.40 -1.26 6.24
N VAL A 152 10.86 -2.46 6.53
CA VAL A 152 11.38 -3.72 5.96
C VAL A 152 10.85 -3.95 4.54
N LEU A 153 9.56 -3.74 4.28
CA LEU A 153 8.94 -4.02 2.98
C LEU A 153 9.07 -2.87 1.98
N LEU A 154 9.03 -1.62 2.44
CA LEU A 154 8.87 -0.44 1.56
C LEU A 154 10.03 0.55 1.64
N GLY A 155 10.89 0.42 2.64
CA GLY A 155 11.97 1.37 2.93
C GLY A 155 11.45 2.72 3.43
N GLN A 156 10.29 2.76 4.07
CA GLN A 156 9.67 4.01 4.56
C GLN A 156 9.28 3.89 6.03
N GLU A 157 9.29 5.00 6.76
CA GLU A 157 8.87 4.98 8.17
C GLU A 157 7.37 4.77 8.37
N LYS A 158 6.58 5.20 7.37
CA LYS A 158 5.12 5.20 7.35
C LYS A 158 4.64 4.83 5.96
N GLY A 159 3.42 4.32 5.87
CA GLY A 159 2.81 3.89 4.61
C GLY A 159 1.28 4.02 4.64
N PRO A 160 0.61 3.70 3.51
CA PRO A 160 -0.83 3.62 3.46
C PRO A 160 -1.34 2.54 4.43
N ARG A 161 -2.62 2.59 4.81
CA ARG A 161 -3.25 1.53 5.63
C ARG A 161 -2.98 0.15 5.03
N PHE A 162 -2.35 -0.74 5.80
CA PHE A 162 -1.82 -2.01 5.30
C PHE A 162 -2.88 -2.90 4.63
N GLY A 163 -4.07 -3.03 5.23
CA GLY A 163 -5.13 -3.86 4.66
C GLY A 163 -5.58 -3.40 3.26
N SER A 164 -5.83 -2.10 3.11
CA SER A 164 -6.19 -1.51 1.80
C SER A 164 -5.05 -1.65 0.79
N PHE A 165 -3.81 -1.49 1.25
CA PHE A 165 -2.63 -1.70 0.43
C PHE A 165 -2.55 -3.15 -0.09
N ALA A 166 -2.67 -4.15 0.79
CA ALA A 166 -2.50 -5.54 0.44
C ALA A 166 -3.56 -6.02 -0.56
N VAL A 167 -4.82 -5.59 -0.38
CA VAL A 167 -5.90 -5.88 -1.34
C VAL A 167 -5.61 -5.24 -2.71
N LEU A 168 -5.20 -3.98 -2.72
CA LEU A 168 -4.92 -3.25 -3.96
C LEU A 168 -3.69 -3.80 -4.71
N TYR A 169 -2.66 -4.19 -3.98
CA TYR A 169 -1.42 -4.74 -4.52
C TYR A 169 -1.58 -6.20 -4.99
N GLY A 170 -2.45 -6.93 -4.30
CA GLY A 170 -2.68 -8.36 -4.45
C GLY A 170 -2.12 -9.14 -3.26
N LEU A 171 -2.92 -10.04 -2.68
CA LEU A 171 -2.52 -10.79 -1.47
C LEU A 171 -1.31 -11.69 -1.72
N ASP A 172 -1.26 -12.34 -2.88
CA ASP A 172 -0.12 -13.19 -3.26
C ASP A 172 1.15 -12.36 -3.53
N GLU A 173 1.01 -11.20 -4.13
CA GLU A 173 2.09 -10.23 -4.31
C GLU A 173 2.57 -9.67 -2.97
N THR A 174 1.68 -9.36 -2.03
CA THR A 174 2.07 -8.93 -0.67
C THR A 174 2.87 -10.03 0.02
N ARG A 175 2.46 -11.30 -0.10
CA ARG A 175 3.23 -12.43 0.43
C ARG A 175 4.59 -12.58 -0.26
N ALA A 176 4.65 -12.37 -1.58
CA ALA A 176 5.91 -12.39 -2.32
C ALA A 176 6.83 -11.25 -1.88
N LEU A 177 6.30 -10.05 -1.66
CA LEU A 177 7.01 -8.88 -1.16
C LEU A 177 7.63 -9.16 0.22
N ILE A 178 6.87 -9.80 1.12
CA ILE A 178 7.39 -10.24 2.43
C ILE A 178 8.57 -11.20 2.24
N ARG A 179 8.43 -12.23 1.40
CA ARG A 179 9.52 -13.20 1.15
C ARG A 179 10.79 -12.55 0.60
N LYS A 180 10.64 -11.58 -0.30
CA LYS A 180 11.77 -10.80 -0.85
C LYS A 180 12.48 -9.97 0.23
N ALA A 181 11.70 -9.33 1.11
CA ALA A 181 12.29 -8.58 2.21
C ALA A 181 13.08 -9.51 3.16
N LEU A 182 12.52 -10.69 3.47
CA LEU A 182 13.14 -11.67 4.35
C LEU A 182 14.40 -12.34 3.76
N SER A 183 14.52 -12.46 2.43
CA SER A 183 15.74 -12.93 1.77
C SER A 183 16.86 -11.88 1.71
N GLY A 184 16.55 -10.65 2.15
CA GLY A 184 17.46 -9.50 2.11
C GLY A 184 17.59 -8.88 0.71
N GLU A 185 16.67 -9.16 -0.22
CA GLU A 185 16.73 -8.62 -1.61
C GLU A 185 16.83 -7.09 -1.62
N PHE A 186 16.18 -6.39 -0.69
CA PHE A 186 16.14 -4.92 -0.64
C PHE A 186 17.33 -4.25 0.04
N VAL A 187 18.14 -4.99 0.81
CA VAL A 187 19.27 -4.44 1.57
C VAL A 187 20.61 -4.75 0.88
N LYS A 188 20.61 -5.68 -0.08
CA LYS A 188 21.79 -6.07 -0.87
C LYS A 188 22.08 -5.14 -2.06
N GLY A 189 21.24 -4.12 -2.29
CA GLY A 189 21.28 -3.22 -3.44
C GLY A 189 21.72 -1.80 -3.11
#